data_AF-A0A2V2Z7D5-F1
#
_entry.id   AF-A0A2V2Z7D5-F1
#
_cell.length_a   1.000
_cell.length_b   1.000
_cell.length_c   1.000
_cell.angle_alpha   90.00
_cell.angle_beta   90.00
_cell.angle_gamma   90.00
#
_symmetry.space_group_name_H-M   'P 1'
#
loop_
_entity.id
_entity.type
_entity.pdbx_description
1 polymer ?
#
loop_
_entity_poly.entity_id
_entity_poly.type
_entity_poly.pdbx_seq_one_letter_code
_entity_poly.pdbx_strand_id
1 'polypeptide(L)'
;MNEGTPKISNIVLRNIVLDTYAGNAVFIAGLPESMIENVRLENVSAIGKYGLKAYNIKSLEMINVSVTSREDEDYQFHRADLTR
;
A
#
# COMPACT_ATOMS: atom_id res chain seq x y z
N MET A 1 7.91 28.20 -8.11
CA MET A 1 7.65 27.04 -7.22
C MET A 1 6.14 26.99 -7.03
N ASN A 2 5.50 25.84 -7.21
CA ASN A 2 4.04 25.74 -7.03
C ASN A 2 3.74 25.44 -5.57
N GLU A 3 3.09 26.39 -4.90
CA GLU A 3 2.54 26.23 -3.55
C GLU A 3 1.27 25.35 -3.65
N GLY A 4 1.42 24.05 -3.37
CA GLY A 4 0.32 23.11 -3.36
C GLY A 4 0.76 21.73 -2.86
N THR A 5 -0.20 20.93 -2.37
CA THR A 5 0.08 19.56 -1.93
C THR A 5 0.76 18.77 -3.06
N PRO A 6 1.87 18.06 -2.78
CA PRO A 6 2.55 17.27 -3.80
C PRO A 6 1.61 16.24 -4.43
N LYS A 7 1.76 16.04 -5.74
CA LYS A 7 1.12 14.93 -6.45
C LYS A 7 2.06 13.72 -6.42
N ILE A 8 1.61 12.64 -5.80
CA ILE A 8 2.35 11.38 -5.71
C ILE A 8 1.67 10.38 -6.63
N SER A 9 2.41 9.82 -7.58
CA SER A 9 1.84 8.86 -8.53
C SER A 9 2.87 7.92 -9.14
N ASN A 10 2.40 6.86 -9.79
CA ASN A 10 3.20 5.89 -10.57
C ASN A 10 4.25 5.18 -9.71
N ILE A 11 3.80 4.57 -8.63
CA ILE A 11 4.65 3.83 -7.69
C ILE A 11 4.57 2.34 -8.01
N VAL A 12 5.73 1.71 -8.20
CA VAL A 12 5.82 0.25 -8.36
C VAL A 12 6.74 -0.31 -7.27
N LEU A 13 6.21 -1.21 -6.44
CA LEU A 13 6.97 -2.01 -5.50
C LEU A 13 6.91 -3.46 -5.96
N ARG A 14 8.06 -4.05 -6.27
CA ARG A 14 8.11 -5.38 -6.86
C ARG A 14 9.20 -6.28 -6.31
N ASN A 15 8.93 -7.58 -6.30
CA ASN A 15 9.87 -8.64 -5.90
C ASN A 15 10.37 -8.43 -4.45
N ILE A 16 9.44 -8.24 -3.52
CA ILE A 16 9.75 -7.99 -2.12
C ILE A 16 9.41 -9.23 -1.31
N VAL A 17 10.36 -9.67 -0.48
CA VAL A 17 10.12 -10.61 0.61
C VAL A 17 10.47 -9.91 1.91
N LEU A 18 9.50 -9.80 2.82
CA LEU A 18 9.64 -9.09 4.09
C LEU A 18 9.15 -9.96 5.24
N ASP A 19 9.92 -9.99 6.33
CA ASP A 19 9.45 -10.48 7.61
C ASP A 19 9.88 -9.49 8.72
N THR A 20 8.90 -8.84 9.36
CA THR A 20 9.14 -7.89 10.44
C THR A 20 8.22 -8.13 11.62
N TYR A 21 8.76 -7.98 12.84
CA TYR A 21 8.01 -7.98 14.10
C TYR A 21 7.59 -6.55 14.52
N ALA A 22 7.94 -5.53 13.74
CA ALA A 22 7.62 -4.13 14.03
C ALA A 22 6.83 -3.50 12.88
N GLY A 23 5.75 -2.79 13.23
CA GLY A 23 4.95 -2.02 12.28
C GLY A 23 4.14 -2.84 11.28
N ASN A 24 3.67 -2.15 10.25
CA ASN A 24 2.91 -2.72 9.15
C ASN A 24 3.83 -3.40 8.13
N ALA A 25 3.41 -4.56 7.61
CA ALA A 25 4.04 -5.21 6.48
C ALA A 25 4.11 -4.28 5.25
N VAL A 26 3.00 -3.58 4.98
CA VAL A 26 2.91 -2.56 3.94
C VAL A 26 2.05 -1.41 4.46
N PHE A 27 2.54 -0.17 4.35
CA PHE A 27 1.77 1.02 4.71
C PHE A 27 1.88 2.07 3.60
N ILE A 28 0.77 2.34 2.92
CA ILE A 28 0.68 3.33 1.86
C ILE A 28 -0.52 4.22 2.15
N ALA A 29 -0.28 5.50 2.43
CA ALA A 29 -1.33 6.45 2.79
C ALA A 29 -1.15 7.78 2.05
N GLY A 30 -2.11 8.10 1.20
CA GLY A 30 -2.27 9.43 0.60
C GLY A 30 -3.05 10.37 1.50
N LEU A 31 -3.15 11.62 1.08
CA LEU A 31 -3.99 12.61 1.75
C LEU A 31 -5.40 12.60 1.15
N PRO A 32 -6.47 12.86 1.94
CA PRO A 32 -7.85 12.91 1.46
C PRO A 32 -8.07 13.81 0.23
N GLU A 33 -7.35 14.93 0.15
CA GLU A 33 -7.40 15.94 -0.90
C GLU A 33 -6.39 15.71 -2.04
N SER A 34 -5.37 14.89 -1.79
CA SER A 34 -4.31 14.54 -2.75
C SER A 34 -4.00 13.04 -2.65
N MET A 35 -4.92 12.24 -3.20
CA MET A 35 -4.81 10.78 -3.22
C MET A 35 -3.57 10.36 -4.03
N ILE A 36 -2.95 9.25 -3.65
CA ILE A 36 -1.85 8.65 -4.43
C ILE A 36 -2.46 8.00 -5.68
N GLU A 37 -1.91 8.24 -6.86
CA GLU A 37 -2.44 7.67 -8.10
C GLU A 37 -1.53 6.57 -8.67
N ASN A 38 -2.10 5.48 -9.18
CA ASN A 38 -1.39 4.40 -9.88
C ASN A 38 -0.27 3.75 -9.03
N VAL A 39 -0.68 2.95 -8.04
CA VAL A 39 0.21 2.14 -7.22
C VAL A 39 0.12 0.68 -7.66
N ARG A 40 1.27 0.03 -7.87
CA ARG A 40 1.35 -1.40 -8.17
C ARG A 40 2.25 -2.13 -7.19
N LEU A 41 1.70 -3.19 -6.59
CA LEU A 41 2.42 -4.19 -5.82
C LEU A 41 2.51 -5.46 -6.66
N GLU A 42 3.71 -5.94 -6.94
CA GLU A 42 3.95 -7.08 -7.85
C GLU A 42 4.94 -8.08 -7.24
N ASN A 43 4.54 -9.34 -7.06
CA ASN A 43 5.38 -10.37 -6.44
C ASN A 43 5.88 -9.95 -5.05
N VAL A 44 4.94 -9.72 -4.13
CA VAL A 44 5.24 -9.29 -2.75
C VAL A 44 4.77 -10.37 -1.78
N SER A 45 5.67 -10.85 -0.93
CA SER A 45 5.34 -11.72 0.21
C SER A 45 5.82 -11.05 1.49
N ALA A 46 4.90 -10.69 2.39
CA ALA A 46 5.23 -9.88 3.55
C ALA A 46 4.51 -10.34 4.82
N ILE A 47 5.25 -10.49 5.92
CA ILE A 47 4.70 -10.79 7.24
C ILE A 47 5.03 -9.63 8.18
N GLY A 48 4.03 -9.01 8.79
CA GLY A 48 4.20 -7.84 9.66
C GLY A 48 3.69 -8.08 11.08
N LYS A 49 3.97 -7.14 12.00
CA LYS A 49 3.21 -7.06 13.25
C LYS A 49 1.74 -6.77 12.92
N TYR A 50 1.54 -5.85 11.99
CA TYR A 50 0.27 -5.53 11.36
C TYR A 50 0.32 -5.80 9.85
N GLY A 51 -0.84 -6.02 9.23
CA GLY A 51 -0.97 -6.31 7.80
C GLY A 51 -0.72 -5.11 6.88
N LEU A 52 -1.26 -5.20 5.66
CA LEU A 52 -1.24 -4.13 4.67
C LEU A 52 -2.32 -3.08 4.99
N LYS A 53 -1.91 -1.81 5.00
CA LYS A 53 -2.82 -0.67 5.10
C LYS A 53 -2.65 0.24 3.88
N ALA A 54 -3.74 0.43 3.15
CA ALA A 54 -3.79 1.22 1.93
C ALA A 54 -4.91 2.27 2.02
N TYR A 55 -4.51 3.54 2.15
CA TYR A 55 -5.41 4.67 2.40
C TYR A 55 -5.28 5.75 1.33
N ASN A 56 -6.42 6.26 0.84
CA ASN A 56 -6.49 7.36 -0.12
C ASN A 56 -5.65 7.08 -1.40
N ILE A 57 -5.94 5.96 -2.07
CA ILE A 57 -5.24 5.51 -3.28
C ILE A 57 -6.22 5.40 -4.43
N LYS A 58 -5.93 6.08 -5.52
CA LYS A 58 -6.68 6.01 -6.78
C LYS A 58 -5.93 5.07 -7.72
N SER A 59 -6.47 3.87 -7.89
CA SER A 59 -5.86 2.71 -8.54
C SER A 59 -4.70 2.10 -7.74
N LEU A 60 -5.01 0.97 -7.10
CA LEU A 60 -4.07 0.04 -6.49
C LEU A 60 -4.19 -1.33 -7.19
N GLU A 61 -3.13 -1.73 -7.89
CA GLU A 61 -3.01 -3.04 -8.52
C GLU A 61 -2.15 -3.95 -7.64
N MET A 62 -2.64 -5.16 -7.38
CA MET A 62 -1.93 -6.17 -6.59
C MET A 62 -1.82 -7.47 -7.39
N ILE A 63 -0.61 -7.78 -7.86
CA ILE A 63 -0.33 -8.96 -8.69
C ILE A 63 0.58 -9.89 -7.89
N ASN A 64 0.12 -11.10 -7.59
CA ASN A 64 0.89 -12.06 -6.81
C ASN A 64 1.39 -11.47 -5.48
N VAL A 65 0.46 -10.95 -4.68
CA VAL A 65 0.72 -10.34 -3.38
C VAL A 65 0.13 -11.21 -2.27
N SER A 66 0.93 -11.52 -1.27
CA SER A 66 0.53 -12.24 -0.06
C SER A 66 1.06 -11.48 1.15
N VAL A 67 0.14 -11.03 2.01
CA VAL A 67 0.44 -10.34 3.26
C VAL A 67 -0.18 -11.12 4.41
N THR A 68 0.56 -11.26 5.50
CA THR A 68 0.08 -11.88 6.73
C THR A 68 0.37 -10.96 7.92
N SER A 69 -0.66 -10.72 8.72
CA SER A 69 -0.57 -10.02 9.98
C SER A 69 -0.40 -11.00 11.14
N ARG A 70 0.23 -10.54 12.22
CA ARG A 70 0.34 -11.28 13.48
C ARG A 70 -0.72 -10.88 14.50
N GLU A 71 -1.18 -9.63 14.45
CA GLU A 71 -2.02 -9.05 15.50
C GLU A 71 -3.33 -8.42 14.98
N ASP A 72 -3.49 -8.23 13.68
CA ASP A 72 -4.69 -7.62 13.07
C ASP A 72 -5.10 -8.30 11.75
N GLU A 73 -5.93 -7.62 10.94
CA GLU A 73 -6.32 -8.08 9.60
C GLU A 73 -5.16 -7.99 8.61
N ASP A 74 -5.02 -9.01 7.76
CA ASP A 74 -4.00 -9.07 6.71
C ASP A 74 -4.07 -7.87 5.74
N TYR A 75 -5.28 -7.38 5.46
CA TYR A 75 -5.52 -6.27 4.54
C TYR A 75 -6.58 -5.30 5.07
N GLN A 76 -6.26 -4.01 5.03
CA GLN A 76 -7.16 -2.93 5.39
C GLN A 76 -7.12 -1.83 4.32
N PHE A 77 -8.27 -1.58 3.70
CA PHE A 77 -8.44 -0.59 2.64
C PHE A 77 -9.38 0.52 3.11
N HIS A 78 -8.97 1.78 2.92
CA HIS A 78 -9.85 2.93 3.14
C HIS A 78 -9.69 3.92 1.99
N ARG A 79 -10.74 4.11 1.20
CA ARG A 79 -10.69 4.94 -0.03
C ARG A 79 -9.53 4.50 -0.94
N ALA A 80 -9.48 3.20 -1.23
CA ALA A 80 -8.50 2.60 -2.12
C ALA A 80 -9.22 1.84 -3.24
N ASP A 81 -9.00 2.26 -4.49
CA ASP A 81 -9.64 1.65 -5.65
C ASP A 81 -8.80 0.45 -6.13
N LEU A 82 -9.23 -0.76 -5.79
CA LEU A 82 -8.56 -1.98 -6.23
C LEU A 82 -8.83 -2.23 -7.72
N THR A 83 -7.76 -2.38 -8.50
CA THR A 83 -7.83 -2.70 -9.93
C THR A 83 -7.31 -4.11 -10.20
N ARG A 84 -7.76 -4.69 -11.32
CA ARG A 84 -7.35 -6.02 -11.78
C ARG A 84 -6.16 -5.95 -12.71
#